data_AF-A0A7R9MLF5-F1
#
_entry.id   AF-A0A7R9MLF5-F1
#
_cell.length_a   1.000
_cell.length_b   1.000
_cell.length_c   1.000
_cell.angle_alpha   90.00
_cell.angle_beta   90.00
_cell.angle_gamma   90.00
#
_symmetry.space_group_name_H-M   'P 1'
#
loop_
_entity.id
_entity.type
_entity.pdbx_description
1 polymer ?
#
loop_
_entity_poly.entity_id
_entity_poly.type
_entity_poly.pdbx_seq_one_letter_code
_entity_poly.pdbx_strand_id
1 'polypeptide(L)'
;MLRWIIQRDIIAIPKTSKTHRLQENINIFDFQLTDEEMGKIFALNKNKRIITVDMSVDHREYPFAIPYRRTIRRQLGNIRFQLYTQIPSINLVDGRKIPIIGLGTYALTDQQEVMDRVINDAFDIGYRHIDTAYVYQNEELIGRTLKKMFESNKTKREDLFITSKVWNTYHKRSQVVEAMKFSLNMLGIEYLDLALVHWPVAWRSGTGSLRPLDQNNKTQNVDI
;
A
#
# COMPACT_ATOMS: atom_id res chain seq x y z
N MET A 1 9.59 4.68 -14.31
CA MET A 1 9.53 5.13 -12.90
C MET A 1 9.58 3.95 -11.92
N LEU A 2 8.71 2.93 -12.03
CA LEU A 2 8.69 1.79 -11.09
C LEU A 2 10.04 1.06 -10.99
N ARG A 3 10.74 0.85 -12.11
CA ARG A 3 12.10 0.27 -12.12
C ARG A 3 13.07 1.00 -11.17
N TRP A 4 13.04 2.33 -11.17
CA TRP A 4 13.89 3.16 -10.30
C TRP A 4 13.55 3.00 -8.82
N ILE A 5 12.28 2.74 -8.49
CA ILE A 5 11.83 2.48 -7.11
C ILE A 5 12.38 1.13 -6.65
N ILE A 6 12.14 0.06 -7.42
CA ILE A 6 12.51 -1.29 -7.02
C ILE A 6 14.02 -1.54 -7.00
N GLN A 7 14.81 -0.86 -7.86
CA GLN A 7 16.29 -0.92 -7.82
C GLN A 7 16.92 -0.33 -6.55
N ARG A 8 16.12 0.36 -5.74
CA ARG A 8 16.53 0.93 -4.46
C ARG A 8 16.01 0.12 -3.28
N ASP A 9 15.54 -1.11 -3.55
CA ASP A 9 14.86 -1.99 -2.62
C ASP A 9 13.64 -1.32 -1.96
N ILE A 10 12.95 -0.46 -2.70
CA ILE A 10 11.71 0.17 -2.26
C ILE A 10 10.54 -0.60 -2.88
N ILE A 11 9.60 -1.02 -2.03
CA ILE A 11 8.37 -1.67 -2.46
C ILE A 11 7.52 -0.68 -3.26
N ALA A 12 7.04 -1.11 -4.42
CA ALA A 12 6.20 -0.32 -5.30
C ALA A 12 4.76 -0.86 -5.31
N ILE A 13 3.78 0.00 -5.05
CA ILE A 13 2.35 -0.35 -5.00
C ILE A 13 1.58 0.45 -6.07
N PRO A 14 1.77 0.17 -7.38
CA PRO A 14 0.99 0.83 -8.41
C PRO A 14 -0.47 0.37 -8.37
N LYS A 15 -1.39 1.31 -8.60
CA LYS A 15 -2.81 1.02 -8.82
C LYS A 15 -3.13 0.99 -10.30
N THR A 16 -3.83 -0.05 -10.75
CA THR A 16 -4.45 -0.09 -12.09
C THR A 16 -5.63 -1.08 -12.10
N SER A 17 -6.66 -0.78 -12.89
CA SER A 17 -7.70 -1.75 -13.24
C SER A 17 -7.52 -2.35 -14.64
N LYS A 18 -6.55 -1.86 -15.43
CA LYS A 18 -6.30 -2.28 -16.81
C LYS A 18 -5.31 -3.44 -16.83
N THR A 19 -5.68 -4.56 -17.45
CA THR A 19 -4.88 -5.80 -17.51
C THR A 19 -3.51 -5.58 -18.15
N HIS A 20 -3.44 -4.90 -19.30
CA HIS A 20 -2.14 -4.60 -19.94
C HIS A 20 -1.19 -3.78 -19.05
N ARG A 21 -1.72 -2.89 -18.19
CA ARG A 21 -0.90 -2.11 -17.26
C ARG A 21 -0.34 -2.97 -16.11
N LEU A 22 -1.06 -4.03 -15.70
CA LEU A 22 -0.50 -5.00 -14.75
C LEU A 22 0.73 -5.68 -15.35
N GLN A 23 0.65 -6.07 -16.62
CA GLN A 23 1.79 -6.64 -17.34
C GLN A 23 2.95 -5.63 -17.48
N GLU A 24 2.66 -4.41 -17.93
CA GLU A 24 3.68 -3.35 -18.04
C GLU A 24 4.40 -3.08 -16.71
N ASN A 25 3.69 -3.16 -15.59
CA ASN A 25 4.28 -2.98 -14.26
C ASN A 25 5.25 -4.11 -13.88
N ILE A 26 5.13 -5.29 -14.48
CA ILE A 26 6.02 -6.45 -14.25
C ILE A 26 7.16 -6.50 -15.27
N ASN A 27 6.95 -6.02 -16.49
CA ASN A 27 8.02 -5.94 -17.51
C ASN A 27 9.21 -5.06 -17.06
N ILE A 28 9.09 -4.34 -15.95
CA ILE A 28 10.21 -3.65 -15.30
C ILE A 28 11.30 -4.60 -14.78
N PHE A 29 11.06 -5.91 -14.73
CA PHE A 29 12.10 -6.88 -14.39
C PHE A 29 13.00 -7.24 -15.59
N ASP A 30 12.59 -6.91 -16.81
CA ASP A 30 13.30 -7.28 -18.05
C ASP A 30 14.49 -6.35 -18.37
N PHE A 31 14.63 -5.24 -17.65
CA PHE A 31 15.70 -4.28 -17.86
C PHE A 31 16.17 -3.67 -16.54
N GLN A 32 17.32 -2.98 -16.59
CA GLN A 32 17.88 -2.25 -15.47
C GLN A 32 18.27 -0.84 -15.91
N LEU A 33 18.06 0.13 -15.04
CA LEU A 33 18.61 1.48 -15.19
C LEU A 33 20.09 1.45 -14.79
N THR A 34 20.93 1.98 -15.67
CA THR A 34 22.35 2.22 -15.41
C THR A 34 22.57 3.17 -14.24
N ASP A 35 23.76 3.17 -13.66
CA ASP A 35 24.11 4.10 -12.58
C ASP A 35 23.97 5.57 -13.01
N GLU A 36 24.26 5.86 -14.28
CA GLU A 36 24.08 7.20 -14.85
C GLU A 36 22.59 7.59 -14.89
N GLU A 37 21.71 6.72 -15.39
CA GLU A 37 20.26 6.96 -15.42
C GLU A 37 19.67 7.07 -14.01
N MET A 38 20.09 6.19 -13.09
CA MET A 38 19.72 6.27 -11.68
C MET A 38 20.14 7.61 -11.07
N GLY A 39 21.34 8.09 -11.40
CA GLY A 39 21.88 9.40 -11.01
C GLY A 39 21.07 10.57 -11.56
N LYS A 40 20.70 10.53 -12.85
CA LYS A 40 19.86 11.55 -13.50
C LYS A 40 18.50 11.68 -12.81
N ILE A 41 17.83 10.55 -12.53
CA ILE A 41 16.54 10.57 -11.84
C ILE A 41 16.71 11.05 -10.39
N PHE A 42 17.78 10.62 -9.70
CA PHE A 42 18.06 11.06 -8.34
C PHE A 42 18.26 12.59 -8.25
N ALA A 43 18.93 13.19 -9.24
CA ALA A 43 19.15 14.63 -9.32
C ALA A 43 17.86 15.45 -9.51
N LEU A 44 16.74 14.83 -9.91
CA LEU A 44 15.43 15.50 -9.99
C LEU A 44 14.81 15.79 -8.60
N ASN A 45 15.38 15.26 -7.52
CA ASN A 45 14.87 15.49 -6.18
C ASN A 45 14.94 16.97 -5.79
N LYS A 46 13.78 17.60 -5.60
CA LYS A 46 13.65 18.98 -5.13
C LYS A 46 13.43 19.11 -3.62
N ASN A 47 13.60 18.03 -2.85
CA ASN A 47 13.28 17.95 -1.41
C ASN A 47 11.86 18.41 -1.08
N LYS A 48 10.90 18.17 -1.99
CA LYS A 48 9.48 18.53 -1.81
C LYS A 48 8.67 17.29 -1.46
N ARG A 49 7.69 17.47 -0.57
CA ARG A 49 6.63 16.48 -0.35
C ARG A 49 5.53 16.73 -1.37
N ILE A 50 5.06 15.67 -2.02
CA ILE A 50 4.01 15.75 -3.05
C ILE A 50 2.63 15.56 -2.43
N ILE A 51 2.54 14.76 -1.36
CA ILE A 51 1.30 14.50 -0.64
C ILE A 51 1.54 14.85 0.83
N THR A 52 0.65 15.68 1.38
CA THR A 52 0.56 15.95 2.82
C THR A 52 -0.89 15.86 3.27
N VAL A 53 -1.14 15.83 4.58
CA VAL A 53 -2.50 15.75 5.11
C VAL A 53 -3.01 17.16 5.35
N ASP A 54 -3.25 17.89 4.25
CA ASP A 54 -3.58 19.32 4.29
C ASP A 54 -4.80 19.62 5.18
N MET A 55 -5.70 18.65 5.30
CA MET A 55 -6.87 18.72 6.17
C MET A 55 -6.58 18.65 7.67
N SER A 56 -5.31 18.48 8.06
CA SER A 56 -4.83 18.43 9.44
C SER A 56 -3.67 19.39 9.71
N VAL A 57 -3.49 20.43 8.89
CA VAL A 57 -2.42 21.43 9.10
C VAL A 57 -2.53 22.15 10.45
N ASP A 58 -3.74 22.26 10.99
CA ASP A 58 -4.06 22.83 12.30
C ASP A 58 -3.69 21.88 13.48
N HIS A 59 -3.27 20.63 13.19
CA HIS A 59 -2.90 19.66 14.23
C HIS A 59 -1.63 20.10 14.95
N ARG A 60 -1.63 20.10 16.29
CA ARG A 60 -0.48 20.53 17.11
C ARG A 60 0.82 19.83 16.71
N GLU A 61 0.74 18.52 16.52
CA GLU A 61 1.87 17.67 16.09
C GLU A 61 1.93 17.41 14.57
N TYR A 62 1.46 18.34 13.72
CA TYR A 62 1.42 18.13 12.27
C TYR A 62 2.81 17.76 11.70
N PRO A 63 3.01 16.51 11.23
CA PRO A 63 4.37 15.98 10.99
C PRO A 63 4.99 16.45 9.67
N PHE A 64 4.23 17.19 8.87
CA PHE A 64 4.66 17.66 7.55
C PHE A 64 5.16 19.11 7.55
N ALA A 65 5.06 19.83 8.68
CA ALA A 65 5.65 21.17 8.83
C ALA A 65 7.19 21.15 8.85
N ILE A 66 7.79 20.01 9.23
CA ILE A 66 9.24 19.84 9.28
C ILE A 66 9.79 19.66 7.86
N PRO A 67 10.84 20.43 7.46
CA PRO A 67 11.51 20.26 6.19
C PRO A 67 11.88 18.79 5.95
N TYR A 68 11.65 18.30 4.73
CA TYR A 68 11.98 16.93 4.37
C TYR A 68 13.51 16.73 4.43
N ARG A 69 14.00 16.18 5.54
CA ARG A 69 15.39 15.76 5.71
C ARG A 69 15.48 14.25 5.55
N ARG A 70 15.91 13.79 4.39
CA ARG A 70 16.29 12.38 4.21
C ARG A 70 17.79 12.27 4.41
N THR A 71 18.23 11.52 5.43
CA THR A 71 19.63 11.05 5.48
C THR A 71 19.81 10.11 4.30
N ILE A 72 20.49 10.57 3.25
CA ILE A 72 20.72 9.80 2.04
C ILE A 72 21.77 8.74 2.39
N ARG A 73 21.35 7.53 2.78
CA ARG A 73 22.22 6.37 2.62
C ARG A 73 22.31 6.10 1.12
N ARG A 74 23.46 6.42 0.56
CA ARG A 74 23.87 6.02 -0.79
C ARG A 74 24.16 4.51 -0.76
N GLN A 75 23.13 3.69 -0.57
CA GLN A 75 23.24 2.27 -0.86
C GLN A 75 23.07 2.12 -2.37
N LEU A 76 24.17 2.33 -3.09
CA LEU A 76 24.38 1.59 -4.32
C LEU A 76 24.67 0.16 -3.85
N GLY A 77 23.61 -0.61 -3.62
CA GLY A 77 23.76 -2.04 -3.35
C GLY A 77 24.43 -2.69 -4.57
N ASN A 78 25.27 -3.70 -4.35
CA ASN A 78 25.76 -4.54 -5.43
C ASN A 78 24.53 -5.25 -6.06
N ILE A 79 24.04 -4.75 -7.20
CA ILE A 79 22.83 -5.28 -7.84
C ILE A 79 23.21 -6.55 -8.60
N ARG A 80 22.70 -7.68 -8.14
CA ARG A 80 22.78 -8.95 -8.87
C ARG A 80 21.80 -8.92 -10.04
N PHE A 81 22.30 -9.12 -11.25
CA PHE A 81 21.46 -9.46 -12.39
C PHE A 81 20.92 -10.87 -12.17
N GLN A 82 19.62 -10.98 -11.94
CA GLN A 82 18.95 -12.26 -11.88
C GLN A 82 17.71 -12.18 -12.77
N LEU A 83 17.61 -13.10 -13.72
CA LEU A 83 16.37 -13.32 -14.45
C LEU A 83 15.36 -13.85 -13.43
N TYR A 84 14.30 -13.07 -13.21
CA TYR A 84 13.25 -13.42 -12.27
C TYR A 84 12.16 -14.18 -13.01
N THR A 85 11.96 -15.45 -12.67
CA THR A 85 10.80 -16.23 -13.14
C THR A 85 9.50 -15.83 -12.42
N GLN A 86 9.61 -15.10 -11.31
CA GLN A 86 8.52 -14.62 -10.46
C GLN A 86 8.90 -13.29 -9.82
N ILE A 87 7.92 -12.47 -9.41
CA ILE A 87 8.16 -11.18 -8.75
C ILE A 87 9.06 -11.38 -7.51
N PRO A 88 10.22 -10.72 -7.43
CA PRO A 88 11.12 -10.88 -6.30
C PRO A 88 10.53 -10.32 -5.01
N SER A 89 10.99 -10.87 -3.89
CA SER A 89 10.67 -10.39 -2.55
C SER A 89 11.90 -9.83 -1.86
N ILE A 90 11.70 -8.86 -0.98
CA ILE A 90 12.74 -8.33 -0.09
C ILE A 90 12.47 -8.76 1.35
N ASN A 91 13.52 -8.77 2.18
CA ASN A 91 13.38 -9.09 3.60
C ASN A 91 12.94 -7.84 4.38
N LEU A 92 11.90 -8.01 5.18
CA LEU A 92 11.57 -7.10 6.27
C LEU A 92 12.60 -7.25 7.39
N VAL A 93 12.62 -6.30 8.32
CA VAL A 93 13.57 -6.28 9.45
C VAL A 93 13.46 -7.52 10.33
N ASP A 94 12.27 -8.11 10.41
CA ASP A 94 11.99 -9.34 11.16
C ASP A 94 12.23 -10.64 10.36
N GLY A 95 12.83 -10.54 9.18
CA GLY A 95 13.17 -11.68 8.32
C GLY A 95 12.01 -12.22 7.47
N ARG A 96 10.78 -11.75 7.66
CA ARG A 96 9.66 -12.07 6.76
C ARG A 96 9.91 -11.48 5.38
N LYS A 97 9.37 -12.10 4.33
CA LYS A 97 9.52 -11.65 2.95
C LYS A 97 8.28 -10.90 2.48
N ILE A 98 8.48 -9.84 1.72
CA ILE A 98 7.41 -9.09 1.05
C ILE A 98 7.71 -8.96 -0.45
N PRO A 99 6.75 -9.24 -1.35
CA PRO A 99 6.91 -8.98 -2.77
C PRO A 99 7.23 -7.50 -3.04
N ILE A 100 8.22 -7.22 -3.89
CA ILE A 100 8.68 -5.84 -4.14
C ILE A 100 7.66 -5.01 -4.96
N ILE A 101 6.72 -5.68 -5.62
CA ILE A 101 5.62 -5.08 -6.36
C ILE A 101 4.30 -5.64 -5.79
N GLY A 102 3.38 -4.74 -5.45
CA GLY A 102 2.03 -5.06 -5.02
C GLY A 102 0.95 -4.35 -5.82
N LEU A 103 -0.26 -4.90 -5.82
CA LEU A 103 -1.44 -4.32 -6.42
C LEU A 103 -2.07 -3.32 -5.45
N GLY A 104 -2.01 -2.03 -5.75
CA GLY A 104 -2.75 -1.02 -5.01
C GLY A 104 -4.24 -1.01 -5.41
N THR A 105 -5.13 -1.01 -4.44
CA THR A 105 -6.59 -1.10 -4.70
C THR A 105 -7.36 0.21 -4.50
N TYR A 106 -6.68 1.32 -4.19
CA TYR A 106 -7.34 2.63 -4.01
C TYR A 106 -8.22 3.01 -5.22
N ALA A 107 -9.44 3.49 -4.94
CA ALA A 107 -10.43 3.88 -5.95
C ALA A 107 -10.86 2.72 -6.88
N LEU A 108 -10.88 1.48 -6.37
CA LEU A 108 -11.57 0.33 -6.96
C LEU A 108 -12.76 -0.03 -6.08
N THR A 109 -13.85 0.74 -6.13
CA THR A 109 -14.88 0.73 -5.07
C THR A 109 -16.26 0.24 -5.46
N ASP A 110 -16.61 0.19 -6.75
CA ASP A 110 -18.04 0.19 -7.10
C ASP A 110 -18.54 -1.04 -7.88
N GLN A 111 -17.67 -1.98 -8.25
CA GLN A 111 -18.06 -3.12 -9.10
C GLN A 111 -17.32 -4.40 -8.72
N GLN A 112 -18.07 -5.42 -8.27
CA GLN A 112 -17.52 -6.73 -7.91
C GLN A 112 -16.83 -7.40 -9.09
N GLU A 113 -17.40 -7.27 -10.29
CA GLU A 113 -16.86 -7.85 -11.52
C GLU A 113 -15.50 -7.24 -11.87
N VAL A 114 -15.33 -5.94 -11.62
CA VAL A 114 -14.04 -5.27 -11.82
C VAL A 114 -13.03 -5.76 -10.78
N MET A 115 -13.42 -5.89 -9.51
CA MET A 115 -12.52 -6.42 -8.48
C MET A 115 -12.10 -7.87 -8.77
N ASP A 116 -13.06 -8.72 -9.13
CA ASP A 116 -12.85 -10.11 -9.51
C ASP A 116 -11.84 -10.21 -10.64
N ARG A 117 -12.07 -9.47 -11.74
CA ARG A 117 -11.16 -9.47 -12.88
C ARG A 117 -9.78 -8.96 -12.50
N VAL A 118 -9.68 -7.82 -11.81
CA VAL A 118 -8.38 -7.18 -11.52
C VAL A 118 -7.51 -8.06 -10.63
N ILE A 119 -8.07 -8.67 -9.57
CA ILE A 119 -7.31 -9.55 -8.68
C ILE A 119 -6.94 -10.86 -9.41
N ASN A 120 -7.85 -11.44 -10.19
CA ASN A 120 -7.54 -12.65 -10.97
C ASN A 120 -6.45 -12.39 -12.00
N ASP A 121 -6.57 -11.32 -12.79
CA ASP A 121 -5.56 -10.91 -13.77
C ASP A 121 -4.22 -10.67 -13.09
N ALA A 122 -4.19 -9.94 -11.97
CA ALA A 122 -2.96 -9.69 -11.24
C ALA A 122 -2.31 -11.00 -10.75
N PHE A 123 -3.11 -11.90 -10.18
CA PHE A 123 -2.63 -13.21 -9.73
C PHE A 123 -2.04 -14.03 -10.88
N ASP A 124 -2.73 -14.09 -12.02
CA ASP A 124 -2.32 -14.86 -13.19
C ASP A 124 -1.02 -14.33 -13.81
N ILE A 125 -0.79 -13.01 -13.75
CA ILE A 125 0.47 -12.40 -14.19
C ILE A 125 1.61 -12.62 -13.17
N GLY A 126 1.28 -12.95 -11.91
CA GLY A 126 2.26 -13.30 -10.88
C GLY A 126 2.30 -12.38 -9.67
N TYR A 127 1.36 -11.43 -9.54
CA TYR A 127 1.21 -10.67 -8.30
C TYR A 127 0.83 -11.60 -7.14
N ARG A 128 1.45 -11.37 -5.99
CA ARG A 128 1.09 -12.02 -4.72
C ARG A 128 0.84 -11.01 -3.60
N HIS A 129 1.16 -9.74 -3.80
CA HIS A 129 0.93 -8.67 -2.82
C HIS A 129 -0.30 -7.84 -3.18
N ILE A 130 -1.28 -7.78 -2.29
CA ILE A 130 -2.46 -6.91 -2.37
C ILE A 130 -2.37 -5.84 -1.27
N ASP A 131 -2.45 -4.57 -1.66
CA ASP A 131 -2.47 -3.43 -0.75
C ASP A 131 -3.85 -2.77 -0.76
N THR A 132 -4.50 -2.77 0.39
CA THR A 132 -5.79 -2.13 0.64
C THR A 132 -5.73 -1.24 1.88
N ALA A 133 -6.86 -0.67 2.28
CA ALA A 133 -7.02 0.06 3.53
C ALA A 133 -8.50 0.18 3.89
N TYR A 134 -8.78 0.34 5.18
CA TYR A 134 -10.14 0.65 5.69
C TYR A 134 -10.84 1.77 4.89
N VAL A 135 -10.14 2.91 4.70
CA VAL A 135 -10.73 4.09 4.02
C VAL A 135 -11.02 3.86 2.53
N TYR A 136 -10.44 2.83 1.91
CA TYR A 136 -10.72 2.55 0.50
C TYR A 136 -12.13 1.98 0.32
N GLN A 137 -12.76 1.50 1.39
CA GLN A 137 -14.13 0.99 1.39
C GLN A 137 -14.39 -0.12 0.36
N ASN A 138 -13.37 -0.93 0.07
CA ASN A 138 -13.44 -2.03 -0.89
C ASN A 138 -12.92 -3.37 -0.35
N GLU A 139 -12.60 -3.45 0.94
CA GLU A 139 -12.13 -4.68 1.59
C GLU A 139 -13.13 -5.83 1.44
N GLU A 140 -14.43 -5.55 1.46
CA GLU A 140 -15.46 -6.56 1.24
C GLU A 140 -15.46 -7.12 -0.19
N LEU A 141 -15.27 -6.26 -1.19
CA LEU A 141 -15.18 -6.68 -2.60
C LEU A 141 -13.98 -7.61 -2.79
N ILE A 142 -12.83 -7.23 -2.21
CA ILE A 142 -11.60 -8.02 -2.21
C ILE A 142 -11.87 -9.36 -1.51
N GLY A 143 -12.48 -9.36 -0.33
CA GLY A 143 -12.76 -10.56 0.45
C GLY A 143 -13.65 -11.56 -0.29
N ARG A 144 -14.70 -11.07 -0.97
CA ARG A 144 -15.55 -11.91 -1.83
C ARG A 144 -14.77 -12.52 -3.00
N THR A 145 -13.84 -11.78 -3.61
CA THR A 145 -12.96 -12.34 -4.65
C THR A 145 -12.02 -13.40 -4.10
N LEU A 146 -11.36 -13.12 -2.97
CA LEU A 146 -10.44 -14.05 -2.30
C LEU A 146 -11.15 -15.37 -1.94
N LYS A 147 -12.36 -15.28 -1.38
CA LYS A 147 -13.19 -16.44 -1.08
C LYS A 147 -13.40 -17.34 -2.31
N LYS A 148 -13.80 -16.77 -3.45
CA LYS A 148 -13.95 -17.52 -4.71
C LYS A 148 -12.64 -18.17 -5.16
N MET A 149 -11.52 -17.48 -5.02
CA MET A 149 -10.20 -18.01 -5.39
C MET A 149 -9.76 -19.15 -4.49
N PHE A 150 -10.05 -19.08 -3.18
CA PHE A 150 -9.75 -20.16 -2.24
C PHE A 150 -10.67 -21.38 -2.47
N GLU A 151 -11.98 -21.18 -2.64
CA GLU A 151 -12.95 -22.25 -2.90
C GLU A 151 -12.69 -23.01 -4.21
N SER A 152 -12.18 -22.30 -5.23
CA SER A 152 -11.79 -22.90 -6.52
C SER A 152 -10.37 -23.50 -6.52
N ASN A 153 -9.67 -23.49 -5.39
CA ASN A 153 -8.26 -23.89 -5.26
C ASN A 153 -7.30 -23.15 -6.20
N LYS A 154 -7.65 -21.93 -6.65
CA LYS A 154 -6.76 -21.10 -7.48
C LYS A 154 -5.52 -20.64 -6.71
N THR A 155 -5.65 -20.42 -5.41
CA THR A 155 -4.56 -20.08 -4.49
C THR A 155 -4.95 -20.42 -3.07
N LYS A 156 -3.99 -20.40 -2.14
CA LYS A 156 -4.21 -20.49 -0.70
C LYS A 156 -3.93 -19.16 -0.02
N ARG A 157 -4.40 -19.00 1.22
CA ARG A 157 -4.19 -17.75 1.98
C ARG A 157 -2.69 -17.45 2.14
N GLU A 158 -1.88 -18.45 2.45
CA GLU A 158 -0.44 -18.34 2.67
C GLU A 158 0.38 -18.01 1.41
N ASP A 159 -0.20 -18.13 0.21
CA ASP A 159 0.46 -17.73 -1.04
C ASP A 159 0.41 -16.20 -1.26
N LEU A 160 -0.45 -15.50 -0.51
CA LEU A 160 -0.71 -14.07 -0.69
C LEU A 160 -0.11 -13.25 0.45
N PHE A 161 0.39 -12.07 0.11
CA PHE A 161 0.80 -11.03 1.05
C PHE A 161 -0.27 -9.92 1.06
N ILE A 162 -1.05 -9.79 2.12
CA ILE A 162 -2.15 -8.82 2.20
C ILE A 162 -1.82 -7.73 3.22
N THR A 163 -1.83 -6.48 2.74
CA THR A 163 -1.62 -5.28 3.55
C THR A 163 -2.91 -4.50 3.70
N SER A 164 -3.25 -4.11 4.94
CA SER A 164 -4.29 -3.11 5.20
C SER A 164 -3.78 -2.03 6.17
N LYS A 165 -4.58 -0.98 6.38
CA LYS A 165 -4.17 0.23 7.08
C LYS A 165 -5.23 0.68 8.08
N VAL A 166 -4.79 0.95 9.31
CA VAL A 166 -5.60 1.56 10.38
C VAL A 166 -5.86 3.01 9.98
N TRP A 167 -7.14 3.38 9.88
CA TRP A 167 -7.54 4.74 9.51
C TRP A 167 -7.45 5.72 10.70
N ASN A 168 -7.35 7.01 10.38
CA ASN A 168 -7.06 8.10 11.31
C ASN A 168 -8.05 8.20 12.49
N THR A 169 -9.27 7.68 12.33
CA THR A 169 -10.30 7.64 13.38
C THR A 169 -10.16 6.47 14.37
N TYR A 170 -9.10 5.65 14.25
CA TYR A 170 -8.86 4.45 15.08
C TYR A 170 -7.45 4.41 15.72
N HIS A 171 -6.81 5.57 15.93
CA HIS A 171 -5.45 5.62 16.46
C HIS A 171 -5.35 5.44 17.98
N LYS A 172 -6.46 5.49 18.74
CA LYS A 172 -6.43 5.15 20.17
C LYS A 172 -6.02 3.69 20.32
N ARG A 173 -5.13 3.40 21.27
CA ARG A 173 -4.59 2.03 21.49
C ARG A 173 -5.68 0.96 21.60
N SER A 174 -6.79 1.26 22.27
CA SER A 174 -7.92 0.33 22.43
C SER A 174 -8.70 0.07 21.13
N GLN A 175 -8.64 1.00 20.16
CA GLN A 175 -9.40 0.96 18.91
C GLN A 175 -8.62 0.32 17.75
N VAL A 176 -7.28 0.28 17.82
CA VAL A 176 -6.45 -0.30 16.76
C VAL A 176 -6.81 -1.77 16.50
N VAL A 177 -6.98 -2.56 17.57
CA VAL A 177 -7.33 -3.99 17.45
C VAL A 177 -8.72 -4.15 16.85
N GLU A 178 -9.67 -3.30 17.23
CA GLU A 178 -11.03 -3.30 16.68
C GLU A 178 -11.02 -3.00 15.17
N ALA A 179 -10.28 -1.97 14.75
CA ALA A 179 -10.14 -1.62 13.33
C ALA A 179 -9.55 -2.78 12.51
N MET A 180 -8.54 -3.47 13.05
CA MET A 180 -7.94 -4.60 12.34
C MET A 180 -8.88 -5.81 12.30
N LYS A 181 -9.63 -6.10 13.36
CA LYS A 181 -10.67 -7.14 13.34
C LYS A 181 -11.75 -6.84 12.31
N PHE A 182 -12.15 -5.58 12.19
CA PHE A 182 -13.11 -5.15 11.16
C PHE A 182 -12.55 -5.43 9.76
N SER A 183 -11.34 -4.98 9.45
CA SER A 183 -10.72 -5.24 8.14
C SER A 183 -10.56 -6.74 7.84
N LEU A 184 -10.14 -7.55 8.83
CA LEU A 184 -10.08 -9.02 8.69
C LEU A 184 -11.45 -9.63 8.36
N ASN A 185 -12.51 -9.19 9.04
CA ASN A 185 -13.87 -9.64 8.78
C ASN A 185 -14.34 -9.26 7.37
N MET A 186 -14.11 -8.01 6.93
CA MET A 186 -14.48 -7.59 5.58
C MET A 186 -13.72 -8.37 4.50
N LEU A 187 -12.42 -8.62 4.74
CA LEU A 187 -11.59 -9.42 3.83
C LEU A 187 -11.91 -10.93 3.90
N GLY A 188 -12.60 -11.40 4.94
CA GLY A 188 -12.87 -12.82 5.15
C GLY A 188 -11.61 -13.66 5.37
N ILE A 189 -10.60 -13.12 6.06
CA ILE A 189 -9.32 -13.78 6.33
C ILE A 189 -8.95 -13.71 7.81
N GLU A 190 -8.08 -14.61 8.27
CA GLU A 190 -7.74 -14.73 9.70
C GLU A 190 -6.55 -13.84 10.13
N TYR A 191 -5.69 -13.45 9.18
CA TYR A 191 -4.53 -12.60 9.46
C TYR A 191 -4.19 -11.67 8.29
N LEU A 192 -3.51 -10.57 8.61
CA LEU A 192 -2.82 -9.69 7.65
C LEU A 192 -1.32 -9.96 7.72
N ASP A 193 -0.64 -9.87 6.59
CA ASP A 193 0.83 -9.96 6.56
C ASP A 193 1.48 -8.68 7.07
N LEU A 194 0.82 -7.55 6.82
CA LEU A 194 1.24 -6.23 7.25
C LEU A 194 0.03 -5.33 7.58
N ALA A 195 0.07 -4.72 8.76
CA ALA A 195 -0.85 -3.65 9.14
C ALA A 195 -0.06 -2.34 9.27
N LEU A 196 -0.55 -1.26 8.66
CA LEU A 196 0.10 0.04 8.68
C LEU A 196 -0.77 1.10 9.36
N VAL A 197 -0.14 2.09 9.98
CA VAL A 197 -0.81 3.38 10.26
C VAL A 197 -0.99 4.10 8.93
N HIS A 198 -2.23 4.48 8.58
CA HIS A 198 -2.50 5.06 7.26
C HIS A 198 -1.88 6.44 7.09
N TRP A 199 -2.11 7.34 8.06
CA TRP A 199 -1.46 8.64 8.13
C TRP A 199 -0.95 8.92 9.54
N PRO A 200 0.13 9.69 9.71
CA PRO A 200 0.66 10.05 11.02
C PRO A 200 -0.13 11.23 11.66
N VAL A 201 -1.46 11.20 11.61
CA VAL A 201 -2.36 12.17 12.28
C VAL A 201 -3.59 11.44 12.81
N ALA A 202 -4.06 11.79 14.00
CA ALA A 202 -5.24 11.19 14.59
C ALA A 202 -6.46 12.12 14.52
N TRP A 203 -7.62 11.52 14.25
CA TRP A 203 -8.90 12.22 14.17
C TRP A 203 -9.91 11.66 15.16
N ARG A 204 -10.91 12.47 15.50
CA ARG A 204 -11.97 12.10 16.44
C ARG A 204 -12.71 10.84 16.00
N SER A 205 -12.65 9.81 16.82
CA SER A 205 -13.35 8.53 16.64
C SER A 205 -14.87 8.64 16.90
N GLY A 206 -15.65 7.67 16.43
CA GLY A 206 -17.04 7.45 16.87
C GLY A 206 -18.09 8.38 16.24
N THR A 207 -17.74 9.12 15.19
CA THR A 207 -18.68 9.99 14.46
C THR A 207 -19.40 9.27 13.30
N GLY A 208 -18.98 8.06 12.96
CA GLY A 208 -19.43 7.33 11.76
C GLY A 208 -18.87 7.88 10.44
N SER A 209 -18.15 9.01 10.45
CA SER A 209 -17.55 9.61 9.26
C SER A 209 -16.10 9.19 9.09
N LEU A 210 -15.69 8.92 7.85
CA LEU A 210 -14.27 8.75 7.49
C LEU A 210 -13.47 10.03 7.75
N ARG A 211 -14.10 11.20 7.66
CA ARG A 211 -13.49 12.48 7.99
C ARG A 211 -14.40 13.23 8.96
N PRO A 212 -14.16 13.15 10.28
CA PRO A 212 -14.98 13.85 11.26
C PRO A 212 -14.78 15.36 11.11
N LEU A 213 -15.85 16.09 10.79
CA LEU A 213 -15.83 17.55 10.64
C LEU A 213 -16.53 18.24 11.81
N ASP A 214 -16.05 19.40 12.22
CA ASP A 214 -16.74 20.28 13.16
C ASP A 214 -17.80 21.17 12.45
N GLN A 215 -18.44 22.06 13.22
CA GLN A 215 -19.45 23.00 12.71
C GLN A 215 -18.92 24.00 11.66
N ASN A 216 -17.60 24.14 11.53
CA ASN A 216 -16.92 25.02 10.58
C ASN A 216 -16.33 24.24 9.39
N ASN A 217 -16.72 22.98 9.19
CA ASN A 217 -16.16 22.07 8.17
C ASN A 217 -14.65 21.79 8.31
N LYS A 218 -14.08 21.96 9.52
CA LYS A 218 -12.69 21.60 9.81
C LYS A 218 -12.60 20.18 10.36
N THR A 219 -11.51 19.49 10.00
CA THR A 219 -11.24 18.14 10.53
C THR A 219 -11.01 18.19 12.04
N GLN A 220 -11.71 17.32 12.77
CA GLN A 220 -11.57 17.19 14.21
C GLN A 220 -10.31 16.36 14.54
N ASN A 221 -9.17 17.04 14.64
CA ASN A 221 -7.89 16.47 15.06
C ASN A 221 -7.91 16.14 16.57
N VAL A 222 -7.20 15.08 16.97
CA VAL A 222 -7.05 14.69 18.39
C VAL A 222 -5.63 14.21 18.66
N ASP A 223 -5.17 14.39 19.90
CA ASP A 223 -3.95 13.74 20.39
C ASP A 223 -4.25 12.26 20.73
N ILE A 224 -3.22 11.40 20.68
CA ILE A 224 -3.32 9.93 20.94
C ILE A 224 -2.84 9.60 22.35
#